data_AF-A0A5B2TVC5-F1
#
_entry.id   AF-A0A5B2TVC5-F1
#
_cell.length_a   1.000
_cell.length_b   1.000
_cell.length_c   1.000
_cell.angle_alpha   90.00
_cell.angle_beta   90.00
_cell.angle_gamma   90.00
#
_symmetry.space_group_name_H-M   'P 1'
#
loop_
_entity.id
_entity.type
_entity.pdbx_description
1 polymer ?
#
loop_
_entity_poly.entity_id
_entity_poly.type
_entity_poly.pdbx_seq_one_letter_code
_entity_poly.pdbx_strand_id
1 'polypeptide(L)'
;MSKASKSKEIFIHRDGKAIRSLIKEIGEERYLVALEDSGLTGQLKPKRLQDFFLEWEDGYPYLCHQYPMGKKRRILNIIGYQSIPFLGWERTRINVEN
;
A
#
# COMPACT_ATOMS: atom_id res chain seq x y z
N MET A 1 -7.75 10.20 33.53
CA MET A 1 -7.16 10.95 32.39
C MET A 1 -7.59 10.27 31.11
N SER A 2 -8.36 10.97 30.27
CA SER A 2 -8.84 10.43 28.98
C SER A 2 -7.64 10.21 28.05
N LYS A 3 -7.44 8.98 27.56
CA LYS A 3 -6.50 8.73 26.45
C LYS A 3 -7.09 9.41 25.21
N ALA A 4 -6.48 10.50 24.76
CA ALA A 4 -6.85 11.11 23.47
C ALA A 4 -6.56 10.08 22.36
N SER A 5 -7.62 9.51 21.76
CA SER A 5 -7.49 8.69 20.56
C SER A 5 -7.05 9.59 19.41
N LYS A 6 -5.83 9.42 18.93
CA LYS A 6 -5.30 10.21 17.81
C LYS A 6 -5.85 9.58 16.54
N SER A 7 -6.71 10.28 15.82
CA SER A 7 -7.16 9.81 14.52
C SER A 7 -6.23 10.31 13.41
N LYS A 8 -5.91 9.46 12.44
CA LYS A 8 -5.13 9.79 11.26
C LYS A 8 -5.97 9.59 10.00
N GLU A 9 -5.72 10.42 9.00
CA GLU A 9 -6.39 10.35 7.71
C GLU A 9 -5.47 9.68 6.69
N ILE A 10 -6.00 8.70 5.98
CA ILE A 10 -5.33 8.02 4.88
C ILE A 10 -6.27 7.95 3.69
N PHE A 11 -5.73 7.82 2.49
CA PHE A 11 -6.52 7.55 1.28
C PHE A 11 -6.15 6.19 0.72
N ILE A 12 -7.15 5.45 0.27
CA ILE A 12 -6.95 4.08 -0.25
C ILE A 12 -7.48 3.97 -1.68
N HIS A 13 -6.75 3.26 -2.53
CA HIS A 13 -7.17 2.96 -3.90
C HIS A 13 -7.01 1.47 -4.20
N ARG A 14 -8.07 0.82 -4.70
CA ARG A 14 -8.12 -0.64 -4.90
C ARG A 14 -8.34 -1.10 -6.34
N ASP A 15 -8.36 -0.19 -7.31
CA ASP A 15 -8.55 -0.59 -8.71
C ASP A 15 -7.41 -1.47 -9.20
N GLY A 16 -7.75 -2.70 -9.56
CA GLY A 16 -6.79 -3.69 -10.03
C GLY A 16 -6.12 -3.32 -11.35
N LYS A 17 -6.74 -2.47 -12.19
CA LYS A 17 -6.11 -2.02 -13.43
C LYS A 17 -4.95 -1.06 -13.14
N ALA A 18 -5.19 -0.02 -12.34
CA ALA A 18 -4.14 0.91 -11.92
C ALA A 18 -2.97 0.20 -11.22
N ILE A 19 -3.28 -0.70 -10.26
CA ILE A 19 -2.27 -1.46 -9.52
C ILE A 19 -1.45 -2.36 -10.47
N ARG A 20 -2.10 -3.03 -11.42
CA ARG A 20 -1.39 -3.86 -12.40
C ARG A 20 -0.46 -3.04 -13.28
N SER A 21 -0.91 -1.88 -13.77
CA SER A 21 -0.08 -0.97 -14.56
C SER A 21 1.13 -0.50 -13.77
N LEU A 22 0.91 -0.14 -12.51
CA LEU A 22 1.99 0.29 -11.60
C LEU A 22 3.02 -0.81 -11.35
N ILE A 23 2.59 -2.04 -11.06
CA ILE A 23 3.52 -3.17 -10.87
C ILE A 23 4.34 -3.43 -12.13
N LYS A 24 3.72 -3.30 -13.32
CA LYS A 24 4.45 -3.41 -14.60
C LYS A 24 5.47 -2.28 -14.78
N GLU A 25 5.13 -1.06 -14.41
CA GLU A 25 6.01 0.11 -14.49
C GLU A 25 7.19 0.02 -13.51
N ILE A 26 6.96 -0.50 -12.30
CA ILE A 26 8.02 -0.75 -11.31
C ILE A 26 9.07 -1.71 -11.88
N GLY A 27 8.63 -2.72 -12.63
CA GLY A 27 9.49 -3.75 -13.19
C GLY A 27 9.84 -4.84 -12.17
N GLU A 28 10.15 -6.04 -12.68
CA GLU A 28 10.37 -7.23 -11.86
C GLU A 28 11.53 -7.06 -10.87
N GLU A 29 12.68 -6.61 -11.34
CA GLU A 29 13.89 -6.46 -10.53
C GLU A 29 13.65 -5.55 -9.32
N ARG A 30 13.14 -4.33 -9.56
CA ARG A 30 12.88 -3.36 -8.50
C ARG A 30 11.76 -3.81 -7.57
N TYR A 31 10.76 -4.51 -8.10
CA TYR A 31 9.71 -5.10 -7.28
C TYR A 31 10.26 -6.18 -6.34
N LEU A 32 11.13 -7.06 -6.83
CA LEU A 32 11.75 -8.11 -6.00
C LEU A 32 12.62 -7.50 -4.90
N VAL A 33 13.45 -6.51 -5.22
CA VAL A 33 14.24 -5.77 -4.21
C VAL A 33 13.33 -5.13 -3.16
N ALA A 34 12.25 -4.48 -3.56
CA ALA A 34 11.31 -3.87 -2.62
C ALA A 34 10.62 -4.89 -1.69
N LEU A 35 10.35 -6.11 -2.18
CA LEU A 35 9.84 -7.20 -1.34
C LEU A 35 10.87 -7.67 -0.33
N GLU A 36 12.14 -7.78 -0.73
CA GLU A 36 13.25 -8.15 0.16
C GLU A 36 13.46 -7.11 1.26
N ASP A 37 13.55 -5.83 0.90
CA ASP A 37 13.70 -4.70 1.82
C ASP A 37 12.53 -4.63 2.84
N SER A 38 11.33 -5.03 2.42
CA SER A 38 10.13 -5.05 3.26
C SER A 38 9.98 -6.33 4.08
N GLY A 39 10.91 -7.29 3.96
CA GLY A 39 10.84 -8.60 4.62
C GLY A 39 9.69 -9.49 4.14
N LEU A 40 9.16 -9.25 2.94
CA LEU A 40 8.03 -9.95 2.34
C LEU A 40 8.49 -11.08 1.42
N THR A 41 9.36 -11.94 1.94
CA THR A 41 9.94 -13.08 1.23
C THR A 41 9.33 -14.40 1.72
N GLY A 42 9.62 -15.50 1.00
CA GLY A 42 9.15 -16.84 1.37
C GLY A 42 7.62 -16.93 1.50
N GLN A 43 7.13 -17.34 2.68
CA GLN A 43 5.69 -17.49 2.95
C GLN A 43 4.93 -16.17 2.93
N LEU A 44 5.62 -15.04 3.17
CA LEU A 44 5.03 -13.71 3.13
C LEU A 44 5.03 -13.10 1.74
N LYS A 45 5.61 -13.74 0.71
CA LYS A 45 5.60 -13.20 -0.65
C LYS A 45 4.17 -12.97 -1.15
N PRO A 46 3.79 -11.76 -1.61
CA PRO A 46 2.50 -11.49 -2.23
C PRO A 46 2.19 -12.45 -3.38
N LYS A 47 0.97 -13.00 -3.43
CA LYS A 47 0.58 -14.03 -4.41
C LYS A 47 -0.54 -13.62 -5.35
N ARG A 48 -1.44 -12.73 -4.93
CA ARG A 48 -2.65 -12.39 -5.68
C ARG A 48 -2.75 -10.88 -5.84
N LEU A 49 -3.02 -10.43 -7.06
CA LEU A 49 -3.16 -9.01 -7.36
C LEU A 49 -4.31 -8.34 -6.57
N GLN A 50 -5.39 -9.07 -6.30
CA GLN A 50 -6.57 -8.58 -5.59
C GLN A 50 -6.29 -8.14 -4.15
N ASP A 51 -5.18 -8.61 -3.57
CA ASP A 51 -4.79 -8.31 -2.20
C ASP A 51 -3.88 -7.06 -2.14
N PHE A 52 -3.56 -6.47 -3.28
CA PHE A 52 -2.82 -5.20 -3.36
C PHE A 52 -3.76 -4.01 -3.32
N PHE A 53 -3.23 -2.90 -2.82
CA PHE A 53 -3.89 -1.60 -2.83
C PHE A 53 -2.85 -0.49 -2.75
N LEU A 54 -3.24 0.73 -3.09
CA LEU A 54 -2.43 1.91 -2.88
C LEU A 54 -2.90 2.63 -1.62
N GLU A 55 -1.96 3.14 -0.85
CA GLU A 55 -2.22 3.93 0.35
C GLU A 55 -1.50 5.26 0.23
N TRP A 56 -2.23 6.37 0.41
CA TRP A 56 -1.65 7.68 0.54
C TRP A 56 -1.75 8.12 2.00
N GLU A 57 -0.59 8.35 2.60
CA GLU A 57 -0.48 8.78 3.99
C GLU A 57 0.58 9.88 4.12
N ASP A 58 0.24 10.99 4.79
CA ASP A 58 1.16 12.10 5.09
C ASP A 58 1.96 12.62 3.87
N GLY A 59 1.34 12.67 2.70
CA GLY A 59 1.99 13.13 1.46
C GLY A 59 2.74 12.04 0.68
N TYR A 60 2.80 10.81 1.19
CA TYR A 60 3.52 9.72 0.55
C TYR A 60 2.58 8.61 0.06
N PRO A 61 2.60 8.29 -1.24
CA PRO A 61 1.88 7.15 -1.78
C PRO A 61 2.71 5.86 -1.66
N TYR A 62 2.07 4.76 -1.31
CA TYR A 62 2.69 3.45 -1.15
C TYR A 62 1.93 2.38 -1.91
N LEU A 63 2.65 1.43 -2.50
CA LEU A 63 2.11 0.13 -2.87
C LEU A 63 2.07 -0.76 -1.62
N CYS A 64 0.90 -1.30 -1.33
CA CYS A 64 0.64 -2.12 -0.16
C CYS A 64 0.06 -3.48 -0.54
N HIS A 65 0.19 -4.44 0.37
CA HIS A 65 -0.48 -5.75 0.30
C HIS A 65 -1.19 -6.06 1.62
N GLN A 66 -2.41 -6.58 1.52
CA GLN A 66 -3.23 -7.01 2.64
C GLN A 66 -3.20 -8.54 2.76
N TYR A 67 -2.80 -9.04 3.92
CA TYR A 67 -2.83 -10.48 4.23
C TYR A 67 -4.15 -10.85 4.92
N PRO A 68 -4.51 -12.15 4.94
CA PRO A 68 -5.57 -12.67 5.79
C PRO A 68 -5.40 -12.17 7.24
N MET A 69 -6.52 -12.00 7.94
CA MET A 69 -6.60 -11.35 9.27
C MET A 69 -6.37 -9.83 9.26
N GLY A 70 -6.39 -9.18 8.08
CA GLY A 70 -6.38 -7.72 7.98
C GLY A 70 -5.02 -7.06 8.17
N LYS A 71 -3.93 -7.83 8.28
CA LYS A 71 -2.58 -7.29 8.39
C LYS A 71 -2.16 -6.66 7.06
N LYS A 72 -1.92 -5.35 7.05
CA LYS A 72 -1.36 -4.63 5.90
C LYS A 72 0.17 -4.52 5.99
N ARG A 73 0.82 -4.55 4.83
CA ARG A 73 2.27 -4.32 4.69
C ARG A 73 2.52 -3.35 3.54
N ARG A 74 3.38 -2.36 3.77
CA ARG A 74 3.91 -1.48 2.72
C ARG A 74 5.05 -2.20 2.02
N ILE A 75 5.08 -2.11 0.70
CA ILE A 75 6.11 -2.74 -0.14
C ILE A 75 7.07 -1.67 -0.64
N LEU A 76 6.54 -0.58 -1.19
CA LEU A 76 7.35 0.42 -1.89
C LEU A 76 6.66 1.79 -1.83
N ASN A 77 7.44 2.85 -1.63
CA ASN A 77 6.99 4.22 -1.92
C ASN A 77 6.97 4.42 -3.43
N ILE A 78 5.81 4.81 -3.95
CA ILE A 78 5.55 4.90 -5.39
C ILE A 78 5.59 6.34 -5.91
N ILE A 79 6.21 7.26 -5.17
CA ILE A 79 6.46 8.61 -5.69
C ILE A 79 7.28 8.56 -6.99
N GLY A 80 6.88 9.36 -7.99
CA GLY A 80 7.56 9.45 -9.28
C GLY A 80 7.07 8.48 -10.36
N TYR A 81 6.25 7.48 -10.02
CA TYR A 81 5.63 6.60 -11.00
C TYR A 81 4.42 7.27 -11.68
N GLN A 82 4.23 7.01 -12.97
CA GLN A 82 3.18 7.61 -13.79
C GLN A 82 1.83 6.89 -13.66
N SER A 83 1.85 5.60 -13.31
CA SER A 83 0.64 4.78 -13.16
C SER A 83 -0.14 5.04 -11.86
N ILE A 84 0.25 6.06 -11.07
CA ILE A 84 -0.50 6.47 -9.89
C ILE A 84 -1.84 7.08 -10.35
N PRO A 85 -2.98 6.58 -9.85
CA PRO A 85 -4.29 7.07 -10.27
C PRO A 85 -4.56 8.47 -9.73
N PHE A 86 -5.16 9.34 -10.55
CA PHE A 86 -5.59 10.68 -10.14
C PHE A 86 -6.94 10.69 -9.41
N LEU A 87 -7.81 9.70 -9.67
CA LEU A 87 -9.19 9.60 -9.17
C LEU A 87 -9.41 8.24 -8.52
N GLY A 88 -10.55 8.06 -7.83
CA GLY A 88 -10.93 6.78 -7.23
C GLY A 88 -10.35 6.51 -5.84
N TRP A 89 -9.77 7.53 -5.20
CA TRP A 89 -9.25 7.44 -3.84
C TRP A 89 -10.38 7.56 -2.81
N GLU A 90 -10.39 6.64 -1.85
CA GLU A 90 -11.34 6.60 -0.75
C GLU A 90 -10.68 7.15 0.53
N ARG A 91 -11.23 8.23 1.08
CA ARG A 91 -10.80 8.78 2.36
C ARG A 91 -11.18 7.82 3.50
N THR A 92 -10.20 7.39 4.26
CA THR A 92 -10.37 6.50 5.42
C THR A 92 -9.78 7.18 6.66
N ARG A 93 -10.56 7.22 7.75
CA ARG A 93 -10.09 7.66 9.06
C ARG A 93 -9.70 6.44 9.88
N ILE A 94 -8.45 6.38 10.32
CA ILE A 94 -7.94 5.33 11.20
C ILE A 94 -7.74 5.88 12.61
N ASN A 95 -8.13 5.11 13.61
CA ASN A 95 -7.82 5.41 15.00
C ASN A 95 -6.43 4.85 15.32
N VAL A 96 -5.53 5.72 15.78
CA VAL A 96 -4.21 5.32 16.27
C VAL A 96 -4.32 5.18 17.77
N GLU A 97 -4.35 3.93 18.24
CA GLU A 97 -4.23 3.61 19.66
C GLU A 97 -2.75 3.64 20.04
N ASN A 98 -2.42 4.46 21.05
CA ASN A 98 -1.08 4.53 21.66
C ASN A 98 -0.87 3.38 22.66
#